data_AF-A0A565B9J4-F1
#
_entry.id   AF-A0A565B9J4-F1
#
_cell.length_a   1.000
_cell.length_b   1.000
_cell.length_c   1.000
_cell.angle_alpha   90.00
_cell.angle_beta   90.00
_cell.angle_gamma   90.00
#
_symmetry.space_group_name_H-M   'P 1'
#
loop_
_entity.id
_entity.type
_entity.pdbx_description
1 polymer ?
#
loop_
_entity_poly.entity_id
_entity_poly.type
_entity_poly.pdbx_seq_one_letter_code
_entity_poly.pdbx_strand_id
1 'polypeptide(L)'
;MDLPGRANLPLLSEVPIKGKDPVWFTQDKGLLTRVIAEIFRRKFDGPYFSWTVTPIDKQKRYFRTFAGMYNWDKGITPLEEELGRFISFDEVFRKTHTKANGSFVDEKAKQVAETYDRTLQEVLDQPEGGPEASDASEHSTQRTLSIDEKNEIFLKCTEIDSKGNPYGMGQLSQVHKGKRKRSYGESSTSSLLEIQHELKAARQKIAEYDEENQRSDEENRRRDAENQRRDEELRQSQVRIDELEKLFVFMKNNNSNFAAYVSDSSVPATTTPQVEDNP
;
A
#
# COMPACT_ATOMS: atom_id res chain seq x y z
N MET A 1 6.27 -1.07 -19.62
CA MET A 1 6.39 0.35 -20.00
C MET A 1 6.98 1.02 -18.80
N ASP A 2 8.17 1.59 -18.92
CA ASP A 2 8.87 2.19 -17.78
C ASP A 2 8.12 3.46 -17.35
N LEU A 3 7.77 3.54 -16.05
CA LEU A 3 7.07 4.70 -15.49
C LEU A 3 7.98 5.95 -15.60
N PRO A 4 7.47 7.09 -16.10
CA PRO A 4 8.26 8.30 -16.27
C PRO A 4 8.84 8.75 -14.91
N GLY A 5 10.15 9.00 -14.87
CA GLY A 5 10.90 9.37 -13.66
C GLY A 5 11.64 8.21 -12.96
N ARG A 6 11.48 6.96 -13.41
CA ARG A 6 12.17 5.79 -12.82
C ARG A 6 13.27 5.18 -13.70
N ALA A 7 13.63 5.80 -14.82
CA ALA A 7 14.55 5.23 -15.81
C ALA A 7 15.94 4.84 -15.25
N ASN A 8 16.40 5.45 -14.16
CA ASN A 8 17.71 5.23 -13.55
C ASN A 8 17.71 4.23 -12.37
N LEU A 9 16.54 3.66 -12.00
CA LEU A 9 16.48 2.73 -10.87
C LEU A 9 16.98 1.33 -11.27
N PRO A 10 17.64 0.60 -10.35
CA PRO A 10 18.07 -0.77 -10.59
C PRO A 10 16.87 -1.66 -10.93
N LEU A 11 17.04 -2.56 -11.89
CA LEU A 11 16.00 -3.51 -12.28
C LEU A 11 16.02 -4.71 -11.33
N LEU A 12 14.91 -4.93 -10.64
CA LEU A 12 14.63 -6.15 -9.91
C LEU A 12 14.06 -7.18 -10.91
N SER A 13 14.77 -8.27 -11.18
CA SER A 13 14.32 -9.34 -12.09
C SER A 13 14.88 -10.69 -11.66
N GLU A 14 14.04 -11.72 -11.59
CA GLU A 14 14.46 -13.10 -11.33
C GLU A 14 15.32 -13.68 -12.46
N VAL A 15 15.07 -13.22 -13.68
CA VAL A 15 15.72 -13.75 -14.89
C VAL A 15 16.83 -12.78 -15.32
N PRO A 16 18.08 -13.24 -15.49
CA PRO A 16 19.15 -12.40 -15.99
C PRO A 16 18.81 -11.81 -17.37
N ILE A 17 18.66 -10.49 -17.45
CA ILE A 17 18.39 -9.78 -18.71
C ILE A 17 19.70 -9.32 -19.34
N LYS A 18 19.94 -9.71 -20.60
CA LYS A 18 21.15 -9.37 -21.33
C LYS A 18 21.30 -7.85 -21.46
N GLY A 19 22.37 -7.28 -20.90
CA GLY A 19 22.69 -5.84 -20.99
C GLY A 19 22.10 -4.96 -19.88
N LYS A 20 21.46 -5.54 -18.87
CA LYS A 20 21.13 -4.86 -17.60
C LYS A 20 21.77 -5.64 -16.47
N ASP A 21 22.19 -4.96 -15.40
CA ASP A 21 22.62 -5.61 -14.15
C ASP A 21 21.36 -5.88 -13.32
N PRO A 22 20.77 -7.09 -13.37
CA PRO A 22 19.54 -7.38 -12.65
C PRO A 22 19.89 -7.67 -11.18
N VAL A 23 19.13 -7.07 -10.27
CA VAL A 23 19.26 -7.34 -8.85
C VAL A 23 18.20 -8.38 -8.47
N TRP A 24 18.62 -9.51 -7.90
CA TRP A 24 17.70 -10.53 -7.40
C TRP A 24 18.31 -11.27 -6.23
N PHE A 25 17.45 -11.82 -5.38
CA PHE A 25 17.85 -12.66 -4.26
C PHE A 25 18.83 -13.73 -4.75
N THR A 26 19.96 -13.90 -4.04
CA THR A 26 21.07 -14.84 -4.33
C THR A 26 21.98 -14.49 -5.51
N GLN A 27 21.55 -13.63 -6.44
CA GLN A 27 22.36 -13.19 -7.59
C GLN A 27 23.14 -11.90 -7.30
N ASP A 28 22.77 -11.18 -6.25
CA ASP A 28 23.22 -9.82 -5.95
C ASP A 28 24.18 -9.73 -4.75
N LYS A 29 24.79 -10.86 -4.35
CA LYS A 29 25.64 -10.96 -3.16
C LYS A 29 24.96 -10.45 -1.87
N GLY A 30 23.63 -10.54 -1.79
CA GLY A 30 22.85 -10.16 -0.61
C GLY A 30 22.58 -8.67 -0.46
N LEU A 31 22.73 -7.88 -1.53
CA LEU A 31 22.48 -6.44 -1.53
C LEU A 31 21.01 -6.12 -1.20
N LEU A 32 20.06 -6.80 -1.83
CA LEU A 32 18.62 -6.69 -1.59
C LEU A 32 18.29 -7.06 -0.13
N THR A 33 18.89 -8.14 0.37
CA THR A 33 18.71 -8.59 1.76
C THR A 33 19.17 -7.51 2.75
N ARG A 34 20.30 -6.82 2.47
CA ARG A 34 20.79 -5.73 3.31
C ARG A 34 19.87 -4.51 3.26
N VAL A 35 19.37 -4.15 2.08
CA VAL A 35 18.42 -3.03 1.90
C VAL A 35 17.11 -3.31 2.63
N ILE A 36 16.52 -4.49 2.46
CA ILE A 36 15.30 -4.91 3.17
C ILE A 36 15.53 -4.88 4.68
N ALA A 37 16.64 -5.45 5.15
CA ALA A 37 16.99 -5.44 6.57
C ALA A 37 17.23 -4.02 7.11
N GLU A 38 17.72 -3.09 6.30
CA GLU A 38 17.91 -1.68 6.69
C GLU A 38 16.59 -0.91 6.76
N ILE A 39 15.67 -1.13 5.81
CA ILE A 39 14.30 -0.60 5.87
C ILE A 39 13.63 -1.10 7.14
N PHE A 40 13.73 -2.41 7.40
CA PHE A 40 13.18 -3.03 8.59
C PHE A 40 13.83 -2.47 9.86
N ARG A 41 15.16 -2.42 9.96
CA ARG A 41 15.83 -1.84 11.15
C ARG A 41 15.44 -0.38 11.39
N ARG A 42 15.39 0.46 10.36
CA ARG A 42 15.00 1.88 10.50
C ARG A 42 13.53 2.11 10.83
N LYS A 43 12.66 1.15 10.53
CA LYS A 43 11.20 1.29 10.65
C LYS A 43 10.61 0.41 11.76
N PHE A 44 11.40 -0.50 12.33
CA PHE A 44 11.05 -1.36 13.47
C PHE A 44 11.66 -0.90 14.79
N ASP A 45 12.04 0.37 14.92
CA ASP A 45 12.33 0.92 16.23
C ASP A 45 10.99 1.13 16.98
N GLY A 46 10.74 0.30 17.99
CA GLY A 46 9.54 0.38 18.85
C GLY A 46 8.72 -0.92 18.94
N PRO A 47 7.38 -0.85 19.13
CA PRO A 47 6.52 -2.00 19.52
C PRO A 47 6.33 -3.10 18.46
N TYR A 48 6.87 -2.93 17.25
CA TYR A 48 6.71 -3.86 16.13
C TYR A 48 8.06 -4.48 15.78
N PHE A 49 8.49 -5.49 16.54
CA PHE A 49 9.81 -6.12 16.38
C PHE A 49 9.90 -7.16 15.25
N SER A 50 8.78 -7.46 14.58
CA SER A 50 8.75 -8.41 13.47
C SER A 50 7.64 -8.12 12.46
N TRP A 51 7.82 -8.60 11.23
CA TRP A 51 6.85 -8.44 10.14
C TRP A 51 5.46 -8.99 10.50
N THR A 52 5.39 -10.12 11.22
CA THR A 52 4.13 -10.78 11.58
C THR A 52 3.33 -10.03 12.65
N VAL A 53 3.99 -9.24 13.49
CA VAL A 53 3.36 -8.45 14.56
C VAL A 53 3.05 -7.01 14.11
N THR A 54 3.53 -6.64 12.91
CA THR A 54 3.32 -5.32 12.32
C THR A 54 1.91 -5.21 11.70
N PRO A 55 1.10 -4.18 12.03
CA PRO A 55 -0.19 -3.95 11.39
C PRO A 55 -0.12 -3.88 9.86
N ILE A 56 -1.16 -4.37 9.18
CA ILE A 56 -1.20 -4.55 7.70
C ILE A 56 -0.98 -3.22 6.96
N ASP A 57 -1.52 -2.11 7.47
CA ASP A 57 -1.34 -0.78 6.90
C ASP A 57 0.13 -0.32 6.95
N LYS A 58 0.85 -0.67 8.02
CA LYS A 58 2.29 -0.39 8.17
C LYS A 58 3.13 -1.30 7.27
N GLN A 59 2.80 -2.59 7.17
CA GLN A 59 3.41 -3.51 6.21
C GLN A 59 3.29 -2.97 4.77
N LYS A 60 2.10 -2.53 4.37
CA LYS A 60 1.86 -1.90 3.06
C LYS A 60 2.71 -0.65 2.86
N ARG A 61 2.85 0.20 3.89
CA ARG A 61 3.68 1.41 3.82
C ARG A 61 5.17 1.06 3.60
N TYR A 62 5.69 0.08 4.34
CA TYR A 62 7.09 -0.36 4.20
C TYR A 62 7.36 -1.01 2.84
N PHE A 63 6.41 -1.82 2.37
CA PHE A 63 6.47 -2.39 1.04
C PHE A 63 6.48 -1.30 -0.05
N ARG A 64 5.64 -0.26 0.05
CA ARG A 64 5.65 0.87 -0.91
C ARG A 64 6.98 1.60 -0.94
N THR A 65 7.63 1.81 0.21
CA THR A 65 8.97 2.41 0.28
C THR A 65 9.99 1.54 -0.45
N PHE A 66 9.99 0.23 -0.19
CA PHE A 66 10.86 -0.72 -0.90
C PHE A 66 10.58 -0.76 -2.40
N ALA A 67 9.30 -0.87 -2.80
CA ALA A 67 8.87 -0.88 -4.18
C ALA A 67 9.20 0.42 -4.92
N GLY A 68 9.36 1.53 -4.20
CA GLY A 68 9.83 2.82 -4.71
C GLY A 68 11.29 2.82 -5.16
N MET A 69 12.13 1.91 -4.67
CA MET A 69 13.58 1.95 -4.88
C MET A 69 14.06 1.20 -6.13
N TYR A 70 13.17 0.44 -6.79
CA TYR A 70 13.52 -0.44 -7.89
C TYR A 70 12.54 -0.29 -9.06
N ASN A 71 13.04 -0.60 -10.27
CA ASN A 71 12.19 -0.97 -11.40
C ASN A 71 11.88 -2.45 -11.28
N TRP A 72 10.60 -2.81 -11.38
CA TRP A 72 10.18 -4.20 -11.23
C TRP A 72 9.98 -4.79 -12.62
N ASP A 73 10.64 -5.91 -12.88
CA ASP A 73 10.39 -6.66 -14.10
C ASP A 73 8.92 -7.12 -14.16
N LYS A 74 8.39 -7.29 -15.37
CA LYS A 74 6.98 -7.63 -15.63
C LYS A 74 6.53 -8.94 -14.99
N GLY A 75 7.48 -9.80 -14.62
CA GLY A 75 7.21 -11.04 -13.87
C GLY A 75 6.89 -10.80 -12.39
N ILE A 76 7.20 -9.62 -11.85
CA ILE A 76 7.10 -9.30 -10.41
C ILE A 76 6.03 -8.22 -10.13
N THR A 77 5.65 -7.43 -11.15
CA THR A 77 4.50 -6.53 -11.03
C THR A 77 3.22 -7.31 -10.75
N PRO A 78 2.40 -6.90 -9.76
CA PRO A 78 1.11 -7.53 -9.52
C PRO A 78 0.25 -7.47 -10.78
N LEU A 79 -0.31 -8.60 -11.22
CA LEU A 79 -1.20 -8.69 -12.39
C LEU A 79 -2.37 -7.69 -12.31
N GLU A 80 -2.79 -7.32 -11.10
CA GLU A 80 -3.83 -6.30 -10.84
C GLU A 80 -3.42 -4.90 -11.35
N GLU A 81 -2.14 -4.53 -11.22
CA GLU A 81 -1.62 -3.24 -11.71
C GLU A 81 -1.44 -3.25 -13.23
N GLU A 82 -1.09 -4.41 -13.82
CA GLU A 82 -0.99 -4.58 -15.28
C GLU A 82 -2.35 -4.52 -15.97
N LEU A 83 -3.37 -5.16 -15.39
CA LEU A 83 -4.71 -5.23 -15.97
C LEU A 83 -5.58 -4.04 -15.55
N GLY A 84 -5.18 -3.25 -14.56
CA GLY A 84 -5.95 -2.12 -14.03
C GLY A 84 -7.32 -2.51 -13.46
N ARG A 85 -7.53 -3.80 -13.19
CA ARG A 85 -8.76 -4.40 -12.68
C ARG A 85 -8.44 -5.56 -11.76
N PHE A 86 -9.43 -5.94 -10.95
CA PHE A 86 -9.38 -7.18 -10.18
C PHE A 86 -9.11 -8.37 -11.12
N ILE A 87 -8.26 -9.28 -10.66
CA ILE A 87 -7.82 -10.44 -11.43
C ILE A 87 -8.60 -11.67 -11.01
N SER A 88 -8.94 -12.50 -11.99
CA SER A 88 -9.58 -13.80 -11.77
C SER A 88 -8.55 -14.86 -11.39
N PHE A 89 -8.99 -15.92 -10.72
CA PHE A 89 -8.12 -17.04 -10.36
C PHE A 89 -7.54 -17.72 -11.58
N ASP A 90 -8.30 -17.79 -12.66
CA ASP A 90 -7.82 -18.32 -13.92
C ASP A 90 -6.62 -17.53 -14.48
N GLU A 91 -6.68 -16.19 -14.44
CA GLU A 91 -5.57 -15.33 -14.91
C GLU A 91 -4.29 -15.58 -14.08
N VAL A 92 -4.44 -15.68 -12.75
CA VAL A 92 -3.32 -16.03 -11.86
C VAL A 92 -2.83 -17.45 -12.11
N PHE A 93 -3.76 -18.39 -12.30
CA PHE A 93 -3.46 -19.79 -12.48
C PHE A 93 -2.68 -20.03 -13.76
N ARG A 94 -3.15 -19.49 -14.90
CA ARG A 94 -2.41 -19.57 -16.17
C ARG A 94 -1.04 -18.89 -16.06
N LYS A 95 -0.94 -17.73 -15.42
CA LYS A 95 0.37 -17.07 -15.22
C LYS A 95 1.35 -17.96 -14.45
N THR A 96 0.88 -18.67 -13.43
CA THR A 96 1.72 -19.48 -12.53
C THR A 96 1.94 -20.92 -13.03
N HIS A 97 1.04 -21.44 -13.86
CA HIS A 97 1.05 -22.82 -14.35
C HIS A 97 1.30 -22.92 -15.86
N THR A 98 1.81 -21.86 -16.47
CA THR A 98 2.27 -21.84 -17.87
C THR A 98 3.75 -21.47 -17.95
N LYS A 99 4.52 -22.24 -18.71
CA LYS A 99 5.94 -22.01 -18.99
C LYS A 99 6.11 -20.88 -20.00
N ALA A 100 7.31 -20.32 -20.11
CA ALA A 100 7.60 -19.23 -21.04
C ALA A 100 7.36 -19.57 -22.53
N ASN A 101 7.35 -20.86 -22.89
CA ASN A 101 7.02 -21.35 -24.24
C ASN A 101 5.51 -21.51 -24.49
N GLY A 102 4.66 -21.13 -23.51
CA GLY A 102 3.20 -21.23 -23.60
C GLY A 102 2.62 -22.60 -23.22
N SER A 103 3.43 -23.61 -22.90
CA SER A 103 2.91 -24.91 -22.46
C SER A 103 2.65 -24.96 -20.96
N PHE A 104 1.67 -25.77 -20.53
CA PHE A 104 1.38 -25.93 -19.11
C PHE A 104 2.53 -26.63 -18.36
N VAL A 105 2.66 -26.32 -17.06
CA VAL A 105 3.70 -26.90 -16.20
C VAL A 105 3.55 -28.41 -16.06
N ASP A 106 2.31 -28.90 -15.95
CA ASP A 106 1.92 -30.31 -15.89
C ASP A 106 0.56 -30.56 -16.59
N GLU A 107 0.20 -31.83 -16.79
CA GLU A 107 -1.05 -32.21 -17.47
C GLU A 107 -2.30 -31.87 -16.64
N LYS A 108 -2.17 -31.82 -15.32
CA LYS A 108 -3.27 -31.47 -14.41
C LYS A 108 -3.66 -30.01 -14.59
N ALA A 109 -2.67 -29.12 -14.69
CA ALA A 109 -2.89 -27.71 -14.96
C ALA A 109 -3.60 -27.48 -16.29
N LYS A 110 -3.22 -28.25 -17.32
CA LYS A 110 -3.87 -28.23 -18.62
C LYS A 110 -5.34 -28.65 -18.53
N GLN A 111 -5.64 -29.76 -17.83
CA GLN A 111 -7.03 -30.23 -17.65
C GLN A 111 -7.90 -29.22 -16.91
N VAL A 112 -7.37 -28.57 -15.86
CA VAL A 112 -8.10 -27.52 -15.12
C VAL A 112 -8.41 -26.34 -16.04
N ALA A 113 -7.44 -25.86 -16.81
CA ALA A 113 -7.64 -24.75 -17.75
C ALA A 113 -8.65 -25.09 -18.86
N GLU A 114 -8.55 -26.28 -19.47
CA GLU A 114 -9.46 -26.72 -20.52
C GLU A 114 -10.90 -26.92 -20.00
N THR A 115 -11.03 -27.44 -18.77
CA THR A 115 -12.35 -27.63 -18.13
C THR A 115 -12.96 -26.28 -17.78
N TYR A 116 -12.14 -25.33 -17.30
CA TYR A 116 -12.57 -23.98 -17.05
C TYR A 116 -13.08 -23.29 -18.33
N ASP A 117 -12.31 -23.34 -19.42
CA ASP A 117 -12.70 -22.72 -20.70
C ASP A 117 -14.00 -23.32 -21.24
N ARG A 118 -14.18 -24.64 -21.12
CA ARG A 118 -15.43 -25.33 -21.51
C ARG A 118 -16.62 -24.91 -20.66
N THR A 119 -16.45 -24.87 -19.34
CA THR A 119 -17.51 -24.50 -18.39
C THR A 119 -17.89 -23.03 -18.56
N LEU A 120 -16.91 -22.17 -18.82
CA LEU A 120 -17.15 -20.76 -19.10
C LEU A 120 -18.00 -20.60 -20.36
N GLN A 121 -17.67 -21.33 -21.43
CA GLN A 121 -18.46 -21.33 -22.67
C GLN A 121 -19.88 -21.84 -22.44
N GLU A 122 -20.05 -22.93 -21.69
CA GLU A 122 -21.36 -23.48 -21.35
C GLU A 122 -22.23 -22.51 -20.54
N VAL A 123 -21.65 -21.77 -19.60
CA VAL A 123 -22.38 -20.75 -18.82
C VAL A 123 -22.75 -19.54 -19.68
N LEU A 124 -21.93 -19.19 -20.67
CA LEU A 124 -22.22 -18.11 -21.63
C LEU A 124 -23.33 -18.51 -22.63
N ASP A 125 -23.42 -19.79 -22.97
CA ASP A 125 -24.36 -20.33 -23.97
C ASP A 125 -25.72 -20.75 -23.37
N GLN A 126 -25.93 -20.62 -22.05
CA GLN A 126 -27.21 -20.94 -21.39
C GLN A 126 -28.27 -19.85 -21.62
N PRO A 127 -29.46 -20.17 -22.18
CA PRO A 127 -30.57 -19.24 -22.31
C PRO A 127 -31.26 -19.02 -20.96
N GLU A 128 -31.64 -17.76 -20.65
CA GLU A 128 -32.35 -17.41 -19.41
C GLU A 128 -33.67 -18.17 -19.28
N GLY A 129 -33.81 -18.94 -18.19
CA GLY A 129 -35.03 -19.64 -17.81
C GLY A 129 -35.64 -19.04 -16.55
N GLY A 130 -36.61 -18.15 -16.70
CA GLY A 130 -37.52 -17.68 -15.65
C GLY A 130 -38.75 -17.01 -16.28
N PRO A 131 -40.00 -17.41 -15.95
CA PRO A 131 -41.17 -17.01 -16.72
C PRO A 131 -41.71 -15.66 -16.26
N GLU A 132 -41.77 -14.67 -17.16
CA GLU A 132 -43.00 -13.93 -17.49
C GLU A 132 -42.72 -12.81 -18.52
N ALA A 133 -43.52 -12.87 -19.59
CA ALA A 133 -43.89 -11.82 -20.54
C ALA A 133 -42.81 -11.14 -21.43
N SER A 134 -42.76 -11.63 -22.66
CA SER A 134 -42.89 -10.88 -23.93
C SER A 134 -42.21 -9.50 -24.06
N ASP A 135 -41.16 -9.40 -24.89
CA ASP A 135 -41.36 -9.03 -26.30
C ASP A 135 -40.07 -9.25 -27.11
N ALA A 136 -40.24 -9.65 -28.37
CA ALA A 136 -39.17 -10.01 -29.28
C ALA A 136 -38.31 -8.79 -29.69
N SER A 137 -36.99 -8.87 -29.50
CA SER A 137 -36.02 -8.08 -30.26
C SER A 137 -34.63 -8.72 -30.23
N GLU A 138 -34.31 -9.40 -31.33
CA GLU A 138 -33.04 -9.39 -32.06
C GLU A 138 -31.70 -9.33 -31.30
N HIS A 139 -30.96 -10.43 -31.44
CA HIS A 139 -29.49 -10.53 -31.42
C HIS A 139 -28.75 -10.36 -30.08
N SER A 140 -28.43 -11.53 -29.50
CA SER A 140 -27.12 -11.87 -28.91
C SER A 140 -26.45 -10.79 -28.04
N THR A 141 -27.08 -10.49 -26.90
CA THR A 141 -26.35 -9.86 -25.79
C THR A 141 -25.52 -10.95 -25.10
N GLN A 142 -24.28 -11.16 -25.54
CA GLN A 142 -23.34 -12.06 -24.84
C GLN A 142 -23.23 -11.61 -23.38
N ARG A 143 -23.78 -12.41 -22.47
CA ARG A 143 -23.68 -12.21 -21.02
C ARG A 143 -22.21 -12.09 -20.66
N THR A 144 -21.75 -10.97 -20.11
CA THR A 144 -20.35 -10.83 -19.67
C THR A 144 -20.25 -11.24 -18.20
N LEU A 145 -19.61 -12.37 -17.91
CA LEU A 145 -19.45 -12.86 -16.53
C LEU A 145 -18.51 -11.96 -15.72
N SER A 146 -18.94 -11.66 -14.49
CA SER A 146 -18.16 -10.95 -13.48
C SER A 146 -16.95 -11.78 -13.01
N ILE A 147 -16.00 -11.12 -12.34
CA ILE A 147 -14.79 -11.78 -11.82
C ILE A 147 -15.12 -12.80 -10.74
N ASP A 148 -16.12 -12.52 -9.91
CA ASP A 148 -16.57 -13.45 -8.88
C ASP A 148 -17.21 -14.71 -9.50
N GLU A 149 -18.05 -14.55 -10.54
CA GLU A 149 -18.62 -15.69 -11.27
C GLU A 149 -17.53 -16.53 -11.94
N LYS A 150 -16.51 -15.88 -12.54
CA LYS A 150 -15.33 -16.56 -13.09
C LYS A 150 -14.54 -17.31 -12.04
N ASN A 151 -14.36 -16.72 -10.86
CA ASN A 151 -13.67 -17.35 -9.74
C ASN A 151 -14.43 -18.57 -9.21
N GLU A 152 -15.76 -18.48 -9.12
CA GLU A 152 -16.62 -19.60 -8.72
C GLU A 152 -16.59 -20.75 -9.74
N ILE A 153 -16.60 -20.44 -11.04
CA ILE A 153 -16.43 -21.45 -12.10
C ILE A 153 -15.05 -22.12 -11.96
N PHE A 154 -13.99 -21.33 -11.78
CA PHE A 154 -12.64 -21.85 -11.60
C PHE A 154 -12.52 -22.80 -10.39
N LEU A 155 -13.15 -22.45 -9.26
CA LEU A 155 -13.17 -23.29 -8.07
C LEU A 155 -13.90 -24.63 -8.29
N LYS A 156 -14.88 -24.69 -9.19
CA LYS A 156 -15.57 -25.93 -9.56
C LYS A 156 -14.74 -26.81 -10.50
N CYS A 157 -13.88 -26.20 -11.32
CA CYS A 157 -13.06 -26.91 -12.31
C CYS A 157 -11.75 -27.47 -11.72
N THR A 158 -11.34 -27.02 -10.54
CA THR A 158 -10.09 -27.46 -9.89
C THR A 158 -10.35 -28.50 -8.81
N GLU A 159 -9.42 -29.43 -8.64
CA GLU A 159 -9.47 -30.42 -7.59
C GLU A 159 -9.08 -29.82 -6.24
N ILE A 160 -9.79 -30.21 -5.19
CA ILE A 160 -9.49 -29.80 -3.82
C ILE A 160 -8.67 -30.90 -3.15
N ASP A 161 -7.54 -30.54 -2.54
CA ASP A 161 -6.72 -31.46 -1.77
C ASP A 161 -7.43 -31.95 -0.49
N SER A 162 -6.89 -32.97 0.18
CA SER A 162 -7.43 -33.47 1.46
C SER A 162 -7.41 -32.43 2.60
N LYS A 163 -6.72 -31.30 2.41
CA LYS A 163 -6.64 -30.16 3.34
C LYS A 163 -7.60 -29.03 2.96
N GLY A 164 -8.46 -29.24 1.95
CA GLY A 164 -9.45 -28.27 1.50
C GLY A 164 -8.87 -27.11 0.68
N ASN A 165 -7.69 -27.24 0.06
CA ASN A 165 -7.10 -26.22 -0.82
C ASN A 165 -7.34 -26.57 -2.29
N PRO A 166 -7.85 -25.63 -3.10
CA PRO A 166 -7.94 -25.82 -4.53
C PRO A 166 -6.55 -25.90 -5.16
N TYR A 167 -6.35 -26.82 -6.11
CA TYR A 167 -5.07 -26.99 -6.81
C TYR A 167 -4.69 -25.69 -7.55
N GLY A 168 -3.39 -25.36 -7.49
CA GLY A 168 -2.81 -24.16 -8.10
C GLY A 168 -3.10 -22.83 -7.39
N MET A 169 -3.84 -22.84 -6.28
CA MET A 169 -4.25 -21.61 -5.58
C MET A 169 -3.32 -21.18 -4.42
N GLY A 170 -2.27 -21.93 -4.10
CA GLY A 170 -1.24 -21.54 -3.11
C GLY A 170 -1.79 -20.83 -1.86
N GLN A 171 -1.20 -19.68 -1.51
CA GLN A 171 -1.67 -18.83 -0.40
C GLN A 171 -2.94 -18.03 -0.72
N LEU A 172 -3.32 -17.88 -2.00
CA LEU A 172 -4.59 -17.24 -2.38
C LEU A 172 -5.79 -18.02 -1.83
N SER A 173 -5.67 -19.34 -1.65
CA SER A 173 -6.69 -20.14 -0.96
C SER A 173 -7.06 -19.61 0.43
N GLN A 174 -6.16 -18.93 1.15
CA GLN A 174 -6.43 -18.38 2.47
C GLN A 174 -7.27 -17.10 2.44
N VAL A 175 -7.18 -16.32 1.37
CA VAL A 175 -7.94 -15.08 1.18
C VAL A 175 -9.43 -15.39 1.02
N HIS A 176 -9.75 -16.51 0.35
CA HIS A 176 -11.14 -17.01 0.17
C HIS A 176 -11.63 -17.83 1.37
N LYS A 177 -10.73 -18.37 2.20
CA LYS A 177 -11.04 -19.02 3.49
C LYS A 177 -11.32 -18.00 4.61
N GLY A 178 -11.70 -16.77 4.24
CA GLY A 178 -12.31 -15.82 5.15
C GLY A 178 -13.54 -16.44 5.82
N LYS A 179 -13.37 -16.78 7.10
CA LYS A 179 -14.33 -17.39 8.04
C LYS A 179 -14.44 -18.92 7.96
N ARG A 180 -13.76 -19.55 8.93
CA ARG A 180 -14.01 -20.91 9.43
C ARG A 180 -15.50 -21.27 9.33
N LYS A 181 -15.80 -22.31 8.55
CA LYS A 181 -17.04 -23.09 8.71
C LYS A 181 -16.97 -23.76 10.09
N ARG A 182 -17.50 -23.09 11.12
CA ARG A 182 -17.94 -23.81 12.32
C ARG A 182 -18.98 -24.80 11.84
N SER A 183 -18.77 -26.07 12.20
CA SER A 183 -19.73 -27.15 12.00
C SER A 183 -21.15 -26.65 12.25
N TYR A 184 -22.01 -26.77 11.24
CA TYR A 184 -23.44 -26.48 11.35
C TYR A 184 -24.07 -27.63 12.14
N GLY A 185 -23.83 -27.63 13.45
CA GLY A 185 -24.77 -28.22 14.39
C GLY A 185 -25.84 -27.17 14.61
N GLU A 186 -26.98 -27.37 13.97
CA GLU A 186 -28.30 -26.79 14.29
C GLU A 186 -28.25 -25.53 15.17
N SER A 187 -28.29 -24.33 14.58
CA SER A 187 -28.45 -23.10 15.38
C SER A 187 -29.53 -22.21 14.81
N SER A 188 -30.55 -22.02 15.66
CA SER A 188 -31.77 -21.25 15.48
C SER A 188 -31.55 -19.82 14.97
N THR A 189 -32.64 -19.21 14.51
CA THR A 189 -32.79 -17.80 14.05
C THR A 189 -32.13 -16.74 14.96
N SER A 190 -31.83 -17.06 16.22
CA SER A 190 -31.04 -16.25 17.15
C SER A 190 -29.63 -15.90 16.64
N SER A 191 -28.96 -16.79 15.90
CA SER A 191 -27.57 -16.60 15.45
C SER A 191 -27.42 -15.54 14.35
N LEU A 192 -28.47 -15.24 13.58
CA LEU A 192 -28.40 -14.30 12.45
C LEU A 192 -28.56 -12.85 12.92
N LEU A 193 -29.41 -12.63 13.93
CA LEU A 193 -29.61 -11.31 14.56
C LEU A 193 -28.33 -10.80 15.25
N GLU A 194 -27.61 -11.70 15.92
CA GLU A 194 -26.34 -11.37 16.59
C GLU A 194 -25.26 -10.92 15.59
N ILE A 195 -25.18 -11.59 14.43
CA ILE A 195 -24.26 -11.22 13.35
C ILE A 195 -24.63 -9.87 12.74
N GLN A 196 -25.93 -9.57 12.56
CA GLN A 196 -26.36 -8.26 12.07
C GLN A 196 -26.02 -7.14 13.05
N HIS A 197 -26.22 -7.38 14.35
CA HIS A 197 -25.86 -6.42 15.39
C HIS A 197 -24.35 -6.14 15.38
N GLU A 198 -23.52 -7.19 15.26
CA GLU A 198 -22.07 -7.07 15.21
C GLU A 198 -21.59 -6.32 13.96
N LEU A 199 -22.20 -6.58 12.79
CA LEU A 199 -21.92 -5.83 11.56
C LEU A 199 -22.28 -4.35 11.67
N LYS A 200 -23.40 -4.03 12.32
CA LYS A 200 -23.83 -2.64 12.53
C LYS A 200 -22.86 -1.91 13.49
N ALA A 201 -22.47 -2.58 14.58
CA ALA A 201 -21.49 -2.05 15.53
C ALA A 201 -20.12 -1.83 14.88
N ALA A 202 -19.65 -2.77 14.04
CA ALA A 202 -18.39 -2.64 13.33
C ALA A 202 -18.38 -1.46 12.36
N ARG A 203 -19.48 -1.25 11.61
CA ARG A 203 -19.62 -0.09 10.71
C ARG A 203 -19.60 1.24 11.47
N GLN A 204 -20.26 1.29 12.62
CA GLN A 204 -20.29 2.48 13.47
C GLN A 204 -18.89 2.80 14.02
N LYS A 205 -18.13 1.77 14.43
CA LYS A 205 -16.75 1.94 14.91
C LYS A 205 -15.79 2.42 13.82
N ILE A 206 -15.98 1.98 12.57
CA ILE A 206 -15.20 2.48 11.43
C ILE A 206 -15.51 3.97 11.20
N ALA A 207 -16.79 4.34 11.18
CA ALA A 207 -17.18 5.74 11.00
C ALA A 207 -16.61 6.66 12.10
N GLU A 208 -16.66 6.23 13.37
CA GLU A 208 -16.10 6.97 14.49
C GLU A 208 -14.58 7.14 14.38
N TYR A 209 -13.87 6.08 13.99
CA TYR A 209 -12.42 6.13 13.77
C TYR A 209 -12.04 7.03 12.58
N ASP A 210 -12.84 7.03 11.52
CA ASP A 210 -12.64 7.92 10.38
C ASP A 210 -12.87 9.38 10.76
N GLU A 211 -13.87 9.68 11.58
CA GLU A 211 -14.09 11.03 12.14
C GLU A 211 -12.95 11.46 13.07
N GLU A 212 -12.43 10.57 13.90
CA GLU A 212 -11.29 10.85 14.77
C GLU A 212 -10.03 11.15 13.95
N ASN A 213 -9.76 10.36 12.90
CA ASN A 213 -8.66 10.63 11.98
C ASN A 213 -8.83 11.98 11.29
N GLN A 214 -10.03 12.32 10.84
CA GLN A 214 -10.30 13.64 10.23
C GLN A 214 -10.05 14.78 11.22
N ARG A 215 -10.44 14.63 12.49
CA ARG A 215 -10.15 15.62 13.54
C ARG A 215 -8.65 15.77 13.77
N SER A 216 -7.91 14.66 13.83
CA SER A 216 -6.45 14.66 14.00
C SER A 216 -5.73 15.30 12.81
N ASP A 217 -6.16 15.00 11.58
CA ASP A 217 -5.62 15.60 10.36
C ASP A 217 -5.88 17.11 10.30
N GLU A 218 -7.06 17.55 10.73
CA GLU A 218 -7.38 18.98 10.84
C GLU A 218 -6.53 19.68 11.92
N GLU A 219 -6.34 19.06 13.08
CA GLU A 219 -5.49 19.59 14.14
C GLU A 219 -4.03 19.73 13.67
N ASN A 220 -3.49 18.71 13.01
CA ASN A 220 -2.14 18.76 12.45
C ASN A 220 -2.02 19.87 11.40
N ARG A 221 -3.03 20.03 10.52
CA ARG A 221 -3.04 21.12 9.54
C ARG A 221 -3.04 22.50 10.21
N ARG A 222 -3.76 22.68 11.32
CA ARG A 222 -3.74 23.92 12.10
C ARG A 222 -2.36 24.19 12.71
N ARG A 223 -1.73 23.16 13.28
CA ARG A 223 -0.38 23.26 13.85
C ARG A 223 0.66 23.64 12.79
N ASP A 224 0.56 23.04 11.60
CA ASP A 224 1.44 23.38 10.48
C ASP A 224 1.24 24.82 10.01
N ALA A 225 -0.01 25.29 9.93
CA ALA A 225 -0.31 26.68 9.59
C ALA A 225 0.22 27.67 10.64
N GLU A 226 0.10 27.36 11.93
CA GLU A 226 0.65 28.17 13.01
C GLU A 226 2.17 28.22 12.97
N ASN A 227 2.84 27.09 12.70
CA ASN A 227 4.28 27.04 12.53
C ASN A 227 4.74 27.92 11.36
N GLN A 228 4.06 27.86 10.22
CA GLN A 228 4.35 28.73 9.08
C GLN A 228 4.20 30.21 9.41
N ARG A 229 3.19 30.59 10.22
CA ARG A 229 3.04 31.99 10.66
C ARG A 229 4.19 32.44 11.54
N ARG A 230 4.63 31.60 12.48
CA ARG A 230 5.79 31.91 13.34
C ARG A 230 7.08 32.04 12.52
N ASP A 231 7.29 31.17 11.55
CA ASP A 231 8.47 31.24 10.67
C ASP A 231 8.47 32.53 9.83
N GLU A 232 7.31 32.95 9.32
CA GLU A 232 7.19 34.20 8.58
C GLU A 232 7.40 35.43 9.49
N GLU A 233 6.88 35.41 10.72
CA GLU A 233 7.15 36.47 11.71
C GLU A 233 8.64 36.57 12.07
N LEU A 234 9.30 35.42 12.27
CA LEU A 234 10.74 35.36 12.50
C LEU A 234 11.51 35.92 11.30
N ARG A 235 11.13 35.56 10.08
CA ARG A 235 11.73 36.08 8.85
C ARG A 235 11.58 37.60 8.76
N GLN A 236 10.38 38.14 9.04
CA GLN A 236 10.15 39.58 9.05
C GLN A 236 10.93 40.29 10.15
N SER A 237 11.02 39.68 11.34
CA SER A 237 11.83 40.22 12.43
C SER A 237 13.31 40.27 12.03
N GLN A 238 13.81 39.23 11.37
CA GLN A 238 15.19 39.20 10.88
C GLN A 238 15.43 40.30 9.85
N VAL A 239 14.51 40.51 8.90
CA VAL A 239 14.61 41.63 7.94
C VAL A 239 14.66 42.97 8.64
N ARG A 240 13.81 43.20 9.65
CA ARG A 240 13.84 44.44 10.45
C ARG A 240 15.17 44.62 11.19
N ILE A 241 15.75 43.54 11.73
CA ILE A 241 17.06 43.58 12.38
C ILE A 241 18.14 43.97 11.37
N ASP A 242 18.16 43.33 10.19
CA ASP A 242 19.14 43.62 9.13
C ASP A 242 19.05 45.09 8.64
N GLU A 243 17.85 45.66 8.59
CA GLU A 243 17.63 47.09 8.28
C GLU A 243 18.17 48.02 9.38
N LEU A 244 17.92 47.68 10.65
CA LEU A 244 18.44 48.42 11.79
C LEU A 244 19.97 48.33 11.86
N GLU A 245 20.57 47.19 11.53
CA GLU A 245 22.02 47.02 11.44
C GLU A 245 22.63 47.95 10.38
N LYS A 246 22.00 48.10 9.21
CA LYS A 246 22.45 49.04 8.18
C LYS A 246 22.42 50.48 8.67
N LEU A 247 21.35 50.89 9.35
CA LEU A 247 21.26 52.22 9.96
C LEU A 247 22.29 52.43 11.06
N PHE A 248 22.53 51.41 11.88
CA PHE A 248 23.53 51.44 12.94
C PHE A 248 24.93 51.66 12.39
N VAL A 249 25.31 50.91 11.34
CA VAL A 249 26.59 51.09 10.64
C VAL A 249 26.69 52.49 10.01
N PHE A 250 25.63 52.97 9.37
CA PHE A 250 25.60 54.32 8.80
C PHE A 250 25.81 55.40 9.88
N MET A 251 25.07 55.35 11.00
CA MET A 251 25.21 56.32 12.08
C MET A 251 26.57 56.26 12.76
N LYS A 252 27.12 55.05 12.98
CA LYS A 252 28.48 54.87 13.53
C LYS A 252 29.56 55.48 12.64
N ASN A 253 29.42 55.38 11.32
CA ASN A 253 30.42 55.90 10.39
C ASN A 253 30.33 57.42 10.19
N ASN A 254 29.15 58.02 10.40
CA ASN A 254 28.91 59.44 10.12
C ASN A 254 28.82 60.33 11.37
N ASN A 255 28.80 59.76 12.59
CA ASN A 255 28.70 60.52 13.83
C ASN A 255 29.72 60.03 14.88
N SER A 256 30.75 60.85 15.15
CA SER A 256 31.84 60.52 16.08
C SER A 256 31.38 60.37 17.54
N ASN A 257 30.40 61.16 17.98
CA ASN A 257 29.86 61.06 19.34
C ASN A 257 29.08 59.75 19.54
N PHE A 258 28.31 59.34 18.53
CA PHE A 258 27.59 58.06 18.54
C PHE A 258 28.56 56.87 18.50
N ALA A 259 29.62 56.95 17.70
CA ALA A 259 30.65 55.91 17.62
C ALA A 259 31.40 55.71 18.95
N ALA A 260 31.72 56.80 19.65
CA ALA A 260 32.33 56.76 20.98
C ALA A 260 31.38 56.10 22.00
N TYR A 261 30.11 56.53 22.03
CA TYR A 261 29.10 55.98 22.95
C TYR A 261 28.85 54.47 22.78
N VAL A 262 28.77 53.99 21.54
CA VAL A 262 28.61 52.56 21.23
C VAL A 262 29.83 51.74 21.66
N SER A 263 31.03 52.32 21.58
CA SER A 263 32.27 51.62 21.94
C SER A 263 32.45 51.49 23.46
N ASP A 264 31.89 52.43 24.23
CA ASP A 264 31.87 52.39 25.70
C ASP A 264 30.79 51.47 26.29
N SER A 265 29.71 51.15 25.55
CA SER A 265 28.56 50.38 26.06
C SER A 265 28.68 48.84 25.93
N SER A 266 29.88 48.29 25.71
CA SER A 266 30.11 46.83 25.70
C SER A 266 30.00 46.24 27.11
N VAL A 267 28.79 45.92 27.55
CA VAL A 267 28.54 45.18 28.81
C VAL A 267 28.87 43.70 28.62
N PRO A 268 29.62 43.04 29.54
CA PRO A 268 29.88 41.61 29.44
C PRO A 268 28.60 40.77 29.62
N ALA A 269 28.51 39.69 28.86
CA ALA A 269 27.39 38.75 28.85
C ALA A 269 27.02 38.26 30.25
N THR A 270 25.76 38.47 30.65
CA THR A 270 25.21 37.97 31.91
C THR A 270 24.99 36.47 31.84
N THR A 271 25.62 35.77 32.78
CA THR A 271 25.54 34.34 33.09
C THR A 271 24.10 33.84 33.23
N THR A 272 23.78 32.78 32.48
CA THR A 272 22.60 31.92 32.64
C THR A 272 22.61 31.26 34.03
N PRO A 273 21.54 31.34 34.85
CA PRO A 273 21.46 30.55 36.08
C PRO A 273 21.22 29.08 35.74
N GLN A 274 22.01 28.22 36.38
CA GLN A 274 21.82 26.78 36.42
C GLN A 274 20.47 26.45 37.04
N VAL A 275 19.75 25.54 36.38
CA VAL A 275 18.57 24.85 36.93
C VAL A 275 19.07 23.95 38.05
N GLU A 276 18.73 24.27 39.29
CA GLU A 276 18.85 23.35 40.42
C GLU A 276 17.82 22.24 40.26
N ASP A 277 18.32 21.02 40.04
CA ASP A 277 17.64 19.79 40.43
C ASP A 277 17.47 19.76 41.96
N ASN A 278 16.29 19.40 42.43
CA ASN A 278 16.13 18.84 43.78
C ASN A 278 14.99 17.79 43.78
N PRO A 279 15.06 16.81 44.70
CA PRO A 279 14.68 15.40 44.50
C PRO A 279 13.19 15.09 44.57
#